data_AF-A0A0S9QSP6-F1
#
_entry.id   AF-A0A0S9QSP6-F1
#
_cell.length_a   1.000
_cell.length_b   1.000
_cell.length_c   1.000
_cell.angle_alpha   90.00
_cell.angle_beta   90.00
_cell.angle_gamma   90.00
#
_symmetry.space_group_name_H-M   'P 1'
#
loop_
_entity.id
_entity.type
_entity.pdbx_description
1 polymer ?
#
loop_
_entity_poly.entity_id
_entity_poly.type
_entity_poly.pdbx_seq_one_letter_code
_entity_poly.pdbx_strand_id
1 'polypeptide(L)'
;MSGGRNILAWSLQVLLALVFLAAGGAKLAGAPMMVQIFDQIGLGQGFRIVSGLVEVVGAVALLVPGLAAIAAIWLGITMVGAVLAHILVLPTPVAPALVLLGLAALLAWMRRGQVTTLLARIR
;
A
#
# COMPACT_ATOMS: atom_id res chain seq x y z
N MET A 1 0.83 19.68 -16.34
CA MET A 1 1.84 19.23 -15.34
C MET A 1 3.21 19.33 -16.00
N SER A 2 4.22 19.93 -15.35
CA SER A 2 5.59 19.90 -15.89
C SER A 2 6.08 18.45 -15.97
N GLY A 3 6.76 18.08 -17.07
CA GLY A 3 7.12 16.68 -17.38
C GLY A 3 7.84 15.95 -16.23
N GLY A 4 8.73 16.64 -15.51
CA GLY A 4 9.50 16.08 -14.39
C GLY A 4 8.65 15.59 -13.21
N ARG A 5 7.57 16.31 -12.86
CA ARG A 5 6.66 15.87 -11.77
C ARG A 5 5.90 14.59 -12.15
N ASN A 6 5.63 14.40 -13.44
CA ASN A 6 4.95 13.20 -13.91
C ASN A 6 5.88 11.98 -13.93
N ILE A 7 7.16 12.16 -14.30
CA ILE A 7 8.17 11.11 -14.23
C ILE A 7 8.34 10.64 -12.77
N LEU A 8 8.53 11.59 -11.85
CA LEU A 8 8.67 11.27 -10.42
C LEU A 8 7.46 10.49 -9.87
N ALA A 9 6.24 10.90 -10.24
CA ALA A 9 5.03 10.20 -9.81
C ALA A 9 4.97 8.77 -10.34
N TRP A 10 5.38 8.55 -11.59
CA TRP A 10 5.44 7.22 -12.19
C TRP A 10 6.52 6.34 -11.55
N SER A 11 7.71 6.88 -11.30
CA SER A 11 8.77 6.16 -10.58
C SER A 11 8.29 5.73 -9.20
N LEU A 12 7.60 6.62 -8.48
CA LEU A 12 7.03 6.32 -7.16
C LEU A 12 5.91 5.28 -7.22
N GLN A 13 5.04 5.33 -8.25
CA GLN A 13 4.01 4.31 -8.49
C GLN A 13 4.63 2.93 -8.70
N VAL A 14 5.62 2.82 -9.58
CA VAL A 14 6.27 1.55 -9.89
C VAL A 14 6.99 1.00 -8.65
N LEU A 15 7.71 1.85 -7.92
CA LEU A 15 8.37 1.46 -6.67
C LEU A 15 7.36 0.91 -5.65
N LEU A 16 6.30 1.66 -5.36
CA LEU A 16 5.28 1.23 -4.40
C LEU A 16 4.57 -0.04 -4.87
N ALA A 17 4.23 -0.12 -6.16
CA ALA A 17 3.60 -1.31 -6.72
C ALA A 17 4.49 -2.55 -6.55
N LEU A 18 5.79 -2.46 -6.83
CA LEU A 18 6.72 -3.57 -6.65
C LEU A 18 6.83 -3.99 -5.18
N VAL A 19 6.96 -3.03 -4.26
CA VAL A 19 7.09 -3.34 -2.82
C VAL A 19 5.82 -3.97 -2.28
N PHE A 20 4.63 -3.44 -2.61
CA PHE A 20 3.37 -4.00 -2.15
C PHE A 20 3.00 -5.32 -2.84
N LEU A 21 3.37 -5.53 -4.11
CA LEU A 21 3.23 -6.83 -4.76
C LEU A 21 4.13 -7.88 -4.09
N ALA A 22 5.36 -7.52 -3.74
CA ALA A 22 6.26 -8.42 -3.03
C ALA A 22 5.76 -8.73 -1.62
N ALA A 23 5.36 -7.71 -0.85
CA ALA A 23 4.86 -7.87 0.51
C ALA A 23 3.54 -8.64 0.55
N GLY A 24 2.57 -8.25 -0.29
CA GLY A 24 1.28 -8.91 -0.38
C GLY A 24 1.39 -10.30 -0.98
N GLY A 25 2.24 -10.48 -2.00
CA GLY A 25 2.56 -11.78 -2.58
C GLY A 25 3.18 -12.73 -1.57
N ALA A 26 4.13 -12.28 -0.75
CA ALA A 26 4.71 -13.07 0.34
C ALA A 26 3.66 -13.45 1.39
N LYS A 27 2.73 -12.53 1.71
CA LYS A 27 1.58 -12.83 2.57
C LYS A 27 0.68 -13.88 1.94
N LEU A 28 0.39 -13.85 0.64
CA LEU A 28 -0.48 -14.85 0.00
C LEU A 28 0.20 -16.21 -0.17
N ALA A 29 1.49 -16.21 -0.52
CA ALA A 29 2.29 -17.41 -0.70
C ALA A 29 2.58 -18.15 0.62
N GLY A 30 2.23 -17.57 1.78
CA GLY A 30 2.47 -18.19 3.07
C GLY A 30 3.95 -18.28 3.41
N ALA A 31 4.73 -17.25 3.02
CA ALA A 31 6.14 -17.17 3.40
C ALA A 31 6.28 -17.34 4.93
N PRO A 32 7.18 -18.20 5.44
CA PRO A 32 7.28 -18.53 6.87
C PRO A 32 7.36 -17.30 7.78
N MET A 33 8.13 -16.28 7.36
CA MET A 33 8.23 -15.01 8.07
C MET A 33 6.87 -14.29 8.19
N MET A 34 6.06 -14.25 7.13
CA MET A 34 4.74 -13.61 7.15
C MET A 34 3.74 -14.40 7.98
N VAL A 35 3.80 -15.73 7.95
CA VAL A 35 2.98 -16.58 8.81
C VAL A 35 3.27 -16.30 10.28
N GLN A 36 4.55 -16.28 10.67
CA GLN A 36 5.00 -15.98 12.03
C GLN A 36 4.59 -14.58 12.51
N ILE A 37 4.76 -13.54 11.67
CA ILE A 37 4.34 -12.17 12.01
C ILE A 37 2.83 -12.14 12.28
N PHE A 38 2.01 -12.77 11.43
CA PHE A 38 0.55 -12.76 11.62
C PHE A 38 0.07 -13.66 12.76
N ASP A 39 0.82 -14.71 13.12
CA ASP A 39 0.58 -15.47 14.34
C ASP A 39 0.83 -14.61 15.58
N GLN A 40 1.90 -13.79 15.59
CA GLN A 40 2.16 -12.83 16.67
C GLN A 40 1.07 -11.76 16.78
N ILE A 41 0.53 -11.29 15.65
CA ILE A 41 -0.60 -10.34 15.63
C ILE A 41 -1.85 -10.94 16.29
N GLY A 42 -2.04 -12.27 16.26
CA GLY A 42 -3.13 -12.96 16.96
C GLY A 42 -4.50 -12.85 16.31
N LEU A 43 -4.64 -12.19 15.15
CA LEU A 43 -5.89 -12.07 14.38
C LEU A 43 -6.15 -13.28 13.45
N GLY A 44 -5.26 -14.26 13.46
CA GLY A 44 -5.35 -15.49 12.68
C GLY A 44 -4.86 -15.38 11.24
N GLN A 45 -4.63 -16.55 10.63
CA GLN A 45 -4.06 -16.66 9.28
C GLN A 45 -5.02 -16.16 8.18
N GLY A 46 -6.33 -16.14 8.43
CA GLY A 46 -7.31 -15.53 7.52
C GLY A 46 -7.05 -14.03 7.31
N PHE A 47 -6.68 -13.31 8.38
CA PHE A 47 -6.32 -11.89 8.30
C PHE A 47 -5.06 -11.67 7.45
N ARG A 48 -4.08 -12.59 7.49
CA ARG A 48 -2.90 -12.56 6.59
C ARG A 48 -3.32 -12.60 5.13
N ILE A 49 -4.22 -13.52 4.77
CA ILE A 49 -4.67 -13.67 3.38
C ILE A 49 -5.43 -12.42 2.92
N VAL A 50 -6.34 -11.90 3.75
CA VAL A 50 -7.08 -10.67 3.43
C VAL A 50 -6.12 -9.48 3.26
N SER A 51 -5.19 -9.29 4.19
CA SER A 51 -4.17 -8.24 4.09
C SER A 51 -3.31 -8.39 2.84
N GLY A 52 -2.90 -9.61 2.49
CA GLY A 52 -2.16 -9.88 1.26
C GLY A 52 -2.95 -9.54 -0.01
N LEU A 53 -4.24 -9.88 -0.07
CA LEU A 53 -5.12 -9.50 -1.19
C LEU A 53 -5.28 -7.99 -1.29
N VAL A 54 -5.51 -7.32 -0.17
CA VAL A 54 -5.65 -5.85 -0.07
C VAL A 54 -4.40 -5.16 -0.63
N GLU A 55 -3.21 -5.63 -0.27
CA GLU A 55 -1.95 -5.07 -0.76
C GLU A 55 -1.72 -5.35 -2.25
N VAL A 56 -1.96 -6.58 -2.72
CA VAL A 56 -1.77 -6.94 -4.14
C VAL A 56 -2.74 -6.17 -5.04
N VAL A 57 -4.03 -6.09 -4.66
CA VAL A 57 -5.03 -5.34 -5.43
C VAL A 57 -4.67 -3.85 -5.46
N GLY A 58 -4.28 -3.27 -4.32
CA GLY A 58 -3.81 -1.89 -4.27
C GLY A 58 -2.59 -1.65 -5.15
N ALA A 59 -1.63 -2.58 -5.15
CA ALA A 59 -0.41 -2.48 -5.94
C ALA A 59 -0.67 -2.56 -7.45
N VAL A 60 -1.57 -3.45 -7.89
CA VAL A 60 -2.01 -3.50 -9.29
C VAL A 60 -2.75 -2.21 -9.66
N ALA A 61 -3.63 -1.72 -8.79
CA ALA A 61 -4.39 -0.50 -9.04
C ALA A 61 -3.50 0.76 -9.13
N LEU A 62 -2.32 0.78 -8.49
CA LEU A 62 -1.34 1.86 -8.67
C LEU A 62 -0.85 2.00 -10.12
N LEU A 63 -0.83 0.91 -10.88
CA LEU A 63 -0.35 0.87 -12.26
C LEU A 63 -1.47 1.15 -13.27
N VAL A 64 -2.74 1.14 -12.84
CA VAL A 64 -3.88 1.44 -13.70
C VAL A 64 -4.01 2.95 -13.89
N PRO A 65 -4.04 3.45 -15.14
CA PRO A 65 -4.20 4.88 -15.41
C PRO A 65 -5.45 5.46 -14.76
N GLY A 66 -5.29 6.52 -13.98
CA GLY A 66 -6.39 7.23 -13.31
C GLY A 66 -6.81 6.67 -11.94
N LEU A 67 -6.34 5.49 -11.53
CA LEU A 67 -6.66 4.91 -10.21
C LEU A 67 -5.58 5.14 -9.15
N ALA A 68 -4.40 5.61 -9.55
CA ALA A 68 -3.22 5.66 -8.68
C ALA A 68 -3.40 6.46 -7.40
N ALA A 69 -4.15 7.58 -7.43
CA ALA A 69 -4.43 8.34 -6.22
C ALA A 69 -5.28 7.55 -5.21
N ILE A 70 -6.31 6.84 -5.68
CA ILE A 70 -7.19 6.03 -4.83
C ILE A 70 -6.44 4.80 -4.30
N ALA A 71 -5.66 4.14 -5.17
CA ALA A 71 -4.82 3.02 -4.80
C ALA A 71 -3.77 3.41 -3.74
N ALA A 72 -3.14 4.59 -3.88
CA ALA A 72 -2.20 5.10 -2.89
C ALA A 72 -2.88 5.40 -1.53
N ILE A 73 -4.11 5.93 -1.53
CA ILE A 73 -4.89 6.13 -0.29
C ILE A 73 -5.22 4.79 0.36
N TRP A 74 -5.71 3.83 -0.43
CA TRP A 74 -6.03 2.47 0.03
C TRP A 74 -4.84 1.77 0.69
N LEU A 75 -3.69 1.79 0.02
CA LEU A 75 -2.44 1.25 0.55
C LEU A 75 -1.94 2.04 1.77
N GLY A 76 -2.13 3.37 1.78
CA GLY A 76 -1.85 4.21 2.92
C GLY A 76 -2.66 3.80 4.17
N ILE A 77 -3.96 3.59 4.03
CA ILE A 77 -4.82 3.09 5.12
C ILE A 77 -4.34 1.73 5.61
N THR A 78 -3.94 0.85 4.69
CA THR A 78 -3.35 -0.46 5.04
C THR A 78 -2.08 -0.30 5.87
N MET A 79 -1.21 0.67 5.53
CA MET A 79 0.00 0.97 6.30
C MET A 79 -0.28 1.57 7.67
N VAL A 80 -1.38 2.31 7.86
CA VAL A 80 -1.80 2.73 9.21
C VAL A 80 -2.07 1.51 10.09
N GLY A 81 -2.77 0.50 9.57
CA GLY A 81 -2.96 -0.78 10.27
C GLY A 81 -1.64 -1.49 10.59
N ALA A 82 -0.71 -1.51 9.63
CA ALA A 82 0.62 -2.10 9.84
C ALA A 82 1.43 -1.35 10.90
N VAL A 83 1.40 -0.01 10.91
CA VAL A 83 2.05 0.82 11.93
C VAL A 83 1.48 0.52 13.31
N LEU A 84 0.15 0.43 13.44
CA LEU A 84 -0.49 0.07 14.71
C LEU A 84 -0.06 -1.32 15.18
N ALA A 85 0.00 -2.31 14.29
CA ALA A 85 0.48 -3.64 14.64
C ALA A 85 1.94 -3.63 15.16
N HIS A 86 2.82 -2.80 14.58
CA HIS A 86 4.21 -2.67 15.05
C HIS A 86 4.34 -1.95 16.38
N ILE A 87 3.49 -0.97 16.67
CA ILE A 87 3.56 -0.22 17.94
C ILE A 87 2.92 -1.01 19.08
N LEU A 88 1.84 -1.75 18.80
CA LEU A 88 1.02 -2.38 19.82
C LEU A 88 1.36 -3.85 20.08
N VAL A 89 1.90 -4.58 19.08
CA VAL A 89 2.00 -6.04 19.14
C VAL A 89 3.38 -6.57 18.74
N LEU A 90 3.94 -6.11 17.63
CA LEU A 90 5.16 -6.70 17.07
C LEU A 90 6.42 -6.07 17.68
N PRO A 91 7.43 -6.85 18.08
CA PRO A 91 8.71 -6.33 18.56
C PRO A 91 9.64 -5.85 17.44
N THR A 92 9.13 -5.67 16.22
CA THR A 92 9.90 -5.32 15.02
C THR A 92 9.92 -3.82 14.76
N PRO A 93 10.91 -3.29 14.02
CA PRO A 93 10.98 -1.87 13.72
C PRO A 93 9.77 -1.36 12.92
N VAL A 94 9.16 -0.26 13.38
CA VAL A 94 8.03 0.41 12.69
C VAL A 94 8.43 1.21 11.45
N ALA A 95 9.73 1.48 11.28
CA ALA A 95 10.26 2.36 10.24
C ALA A 95 9.84 2.00 8.80
N PRO A 96 9.87 0.72 8.35
CA PRO A 96 9.43 0.36 7.00
C PRO A 96 7.96 0.73 6.73
N ALA A 97 7.07 0.49 7.70
CA ALA A 97 5.65 0.81 7.56
C ALA A 97 5.42 2.33 7.47
N LEU A 98 6.16 3.12 8.25
CA LEU A 98 6.11 4.60 8.18
C LEU A 98 6.64 5.15 6.87
N VAL A 99 7.74 4.59 6.35
CA VAL A 99 8.29 5.00 5.05
C VAL A 99 7.27 4.73 3.95
N LEU A 100 6.68 3.53 3.91
CA LEU A 100 5.67 3.20 2.90
C LEU A 100 4.41 4.06 3.04
N LEU A 101 3.97 4.35 4.26
CA LEU A 101 2.87 5.28 4.52
C LEU A 101 3.18 6.68 3.98
N GLY A 102 4.37 7.22 4.25
CA GLY A 102 4.79 8.53 3.78
C GLY A 102 4.88 8.60 2.26
N LEU A 103 5.45 7.58 1.63
CA LEU A 103 5.54 7.47 0.17
C LEU A 103 4.15 7.34 -0.48
N ALA A 104 3.25 6.55 0.10
CA ALA A 104 1.87 6.43 -0.38
C ALA A 104 1.10 7.75 -0.25
N ALA A 105 1.23 8.45 0.89
CA ALA A 105 0.63 9.77 1.10
C ALA A 105 1.18 10.82 0.12
N LEU A 106 2.49 10.82 -0.12
CA LEU A 106 3.13 11.69 -1.11
C LEU A 106 2.57 11.42 -2.51
N LEU A 107 2.46 10.14 -2.91
CA LEU A 107 1.92 9.78 -4.21
C LEU A 107 0.45 10.21 -4.36
N ALA A 108 -0.37 9.95 -3.34
CA ALA A 108 -1.77 10.38 -3.31
C ALA A 108 -1.88 11.91 -3.48
N TRP A 109 -1.03 12.67 -2.79
CA TRP A 109 -0.96 14.13 -2.93
C TRP A 109 -0.54 14.59 -4.34
N MET A 110 0.45 13.92 -4.94
CA MET A 110 0.94 14.21 -6.28
C MET A 110 -0.12 13.96 -7.35
N ARG A 111 -0.91 12.89 -7.19
CA ARG A 111 -1.95 12.41 -8.13
C ARG A 111 -3.37 12.85 -7.75
N ARG A 112 -3.57 13.67 -6.72
CA ARG A 112 -4.90 14.09 -6.20
C ARG A 112 -5.91 14.57 -7.25
N GLY A 113 -5.45 15.17 -8.35
CA GLY A 113 -6.33 15.59 -9.46
C GLY A 113 -7.05 14.43 -10.16
N GLN A 114 -6.56 13.20 -10.02
CA GLN A 114 -7.27 12.00 -10.48
C GLN A 114 -8.55 11.77 -9.67
N VAL A 115 -8.52 12.00 -8.35
CA VAL A 115 -9.68 11.82 -7.47
C VAL A 115 -10.81 12.77 -7.87
N THR A 116 -10.50 14.05 -8.06
CA THR A 116 -11.51 15.05 -8.48
C THR A 116 -12.10 14.73 -9.85
N THR A 117 -11.26 14.25 -10.77
CA THR A 117 -11.72 13.86 -12.13
C THR A 117 -12.62 12.63 -12.07
N LEU A 118 -12.31 11.65 -11.21
CA LEU A 118 -13.11 10.44 -11.08
C LEU A 118 -14.46 10.72 -10.41
N LEU A 119 -14.46 11.54 -9.34
CA LEU A 119 -15.69 11.97 -8.68
C LEU A 119 -16.61 12.75 -9.62
N ALA A 120 -16.05 13.59 -10.49
CA ALA A 120 -16.81 14.32 -11.50
C ALA A 120 -17.43 13.41 -12.59
N ARG A 121 -16.95 12.17 -12.78
CA ARG A 121 -17.51 11.20 -13.74
C ARG A 121 -18.64 10.36 -13.17
N ILE A 122 -18.75 10.28 -11.83
CA ILE A 122 -19.74 9.46 -11.13
C ILE A 122 -20.99 10.29 -10.76
N ARG A 123 -20.90 11.61 -10.84
CA ARG A 123 -21.99 12.56 -10.65
C ARG A 123 -22.65 12.90 -11.97
#